data_AF-A0A5M3VWJ7-F1
#
_entry.id   AF-A0A5M3VWJ7-F1
#
_cell.length_a   1.000
_cell.length_b   1.000
_cell.length_c   1.000
_cell.angle_alpha   90.00
_cell.angle_beta   90.00
_cell.angle_gamma   90.00
#
_symmetry.space_group_name_H-M   'P 1'
#
loop_
_entity.id
_entity.type
_entity.pdbx_description
1 polymer ?
#
loop_
_entity_poly.entity_id
_entity_poly.type
_entity_poly.pdbx_seq_one_letter_code
_entity_poly.pdbx_strand_id
1 'polypeptide(L)'
;MDPLADLLDGVRARSAAFCQAILEPPWSLRIADEATLALATALRGHAWIVPDVGEPVLMRTGDVTIIKGPKPYTIGDDPATPPEVIVKPG
;
A
#
# COMPACT_ATOMS: atom_id res chain seq x y z
N MET A 1 -7.13 15.84 18.86
CA MET A 1 -7.54 16.25 17.50
C MET A 1 -6.55 15.57 16.57
N ASP A 2 -7.01 14.64 15.75
CA ASP A 2 -6.21 13.93 14.76
C ASP A 2 -6.61 14.46 13.38
N PRO A 3 -5.84 15.42 12.83
CA PRO A 3 -6.18 16.07 11.56
C PRO A 3 -6.27 15.09 10.39
N LEU A 4 -5.61 13.94 10.50
CA LEU A 4 -5.68 12.89 9.48
C LEU A 4 -7.03 12.17 9.58
N ALA A 5 -7.47 11.77 10.78
CA ALA A 5 -8.78 11.17 10.99
C ALA A 5 -9.93 12.09 10.54
N ASP A 6 -9.86 13.39 10.88
CA ASP A 6 -10.89 14.37 10.51
C ASP A 6 -10.96 14.59 8.99
N LEU A 7 -9.82 14.59 8.29
CA LEU A 7 -9.77 14.67 6.82
C LEU A 7 -10.40 13.41 6.19
N LEU A 8 -10.12 12.24 6.74
CA LEU A 8 -10.58 10.95 6.23
C LEU A 8 -12.08 10.74 6.42
N ASP A 9 -12.65 11.19 7.54
CA ASP A 9 -14.09 11.21 7.78
C ASP A 9 -14.85 12.08 6.76
N GLY A 10 -14.23 13.17 6.30
CA GLY A 10 -14.77 14.04 5.26
C GLY A 10 -14.92 13.38 3.88
N VAL A 11 -14.13 12.36 3.56
CA VAL A 11 -14.11 11.71 2.23
C VAL A 11 -15.22 10.66 2.05
N ARG A 12 -16.04 10.39 3.09
CA ARG A 12 -17.05 9.31 3.11
C ARG A 12 -16.46 7.93 2.76
N ALA A 13 -15.20 7.68 3.06
CA ALA A 13 -14.56 6.38 2.91
C ALA A 13 -14.99 5.45 4.08
N ARG A 14 -16.27 5.08 4.15
CA ARG A 14 -16.88 4.32 5.26
C ARG A 14 -16.32 2.89 5.46
N SER A 15 -15.30 2.48 4.69
CA SER A 15 -14.65 1.16 4.78
C SER A 15 -13.14 1.22 4.48
N ALA A 16 -12.48 2.36 4.65
CA ALA A 16 -11.04 2.42 4.47
C ALA A 16 -10.33 1.73 5.66
N ALA A 17 -9.67 0.60 5.38
CA ALA A 17 -8.74 0.00 6.33
C ALA A 17 -7.43 0.81 6.30
N PHE A 18 -7.01 1.31 7.47
CA PHE A 18 -5.73 1.96 7.64
C PHE A 18 -4.73 0.99 8.27
N CYS A 19 -3.56 0.87 7.66
CA CYS A 19 -2.47 0.07 8.18
C CYS A 19 -1.17 0.86 8.09
N GLN A 20 -0.43 0.92 9.20
CA GLN A 20 0.94 1.37 9.24
C GLN A 20 1.82 0.17 9.62
N ALA A 21 2.79 -0.15 8.78
CA ALA A 21 3.75 -1.22 9.01
C ALA A 21 5.16 -0.63 9.14
N ILE A 22 5.97 -1.21 10.03
CA ILE A 22 7.40 -0.94 10.15
C ILE A 22 8.09 -2.27 9.85
N LEU A 23 8.86 -2.31 8.76
CA LEU A 23 9.44 -3.52 8.21
C LEU A 23 10.93 -3.28 7.94
N GLU A 24 11.75 -4.32 8.13
CA GLU A 24 13.18 -4.31 7.85
C GLU A 24 13.46 -5.19 6.61
N PRO A 25 14.26 -4.73 5.64
CA PRO A 25 14.60 -5.54 4.47
C PRO A 25 15.27 -6.88 4.82
N PRO A 26 15.02 -7.97 4.08
CA PRO A 26 14.08 -8.05 2.96
C PRO A 26 12.63 -8.19 3.43
N TRP A 27 11.69 -7.52 2.75
CA TRP A 27 10.26 -7.64 3.06
C TRP A 27 9.38 -7.44 1.83
N SER A 28 8.29 -8.21 1.75
CA SER A 28 7.35 -8.11 0.62
C SER A 28 5.97 -8.59 1.03
N LEU A 29 4.96 -7.75 0.76
CA LEU A 29 3.55 -7.94 1.09
C LEU A 29 2.73 -8.04 -0.19
N ARG A 30 1.99 -9.13 -0.37
CA ARG A 30 0.99 -9.26 -1.43
C ARG A 30 -0.35 -8.71 -0.94
N ILE A 31 -0.81 -7.62 -1.52
CA ILE A 31 -2.11 -7.02 -1.24
C ILE A 31 -3.14 -7.65 -2.16
N ALA A 32 -3.99 -8.49 -1.60
CA ALA A 32 -5.09 -9.18 -2.28
C ALA A 32 -6.40 -8.98 -1.49
N ASP A 33 -6.64 -7.76 -1.04
CA ASP A 33 -7.80 -7.35 -0.23
C ASP A 33 -9.05 -7.00 -1.05
N GLU A 34 -8.95 -7.08 -2.38
CA GLU A 34 -10.00 -6.76 -3.35
C GLU A 34 -10.52 -5.31 -3.27
N ALA A 35 -9.76 -4.40 -2.63
CA ALA A 35 -10.12 -3.00 -2.55
C ALA A 35 -10.20 -2.37 -3.95
N THR A 36 -11.25 -1.59 -4.22
CA THR A 36 -11.42 -0.91 -5.52
C THR A 36 -10.42 0.23 -5.72
N LEU A 37 -9.93 0.81 -4.62
CA LEU A 37 -8.94 1.87 -4.60
C LEU A 37 -8.12 1.76 -3.30
N ALA A 38 -6.81 1.84 -3.43
CA ALA A 38 -5.90 1.92 -2.29
C ALA A 38 -4.99 3.16 -2.38
N LEU A 39 -4.61 3.68 -1.22
CA LEU A 39 -3.63 4.75 -1.06
C LEU A 39 -2.45 4.20 -0.27
N ALA A 40 -1.23 4.47 -0.72
CA ALA A 40 -0.02 4.08 -0.02
C ALA A 40 0.94 5.27 0.06
N THR A 41 1.69 5.36 1.14
CA THR A 41 2.77 6.34 1.30
C THR A 41 3.92 5.73 2.08
N ALA A 42 5.16 6.02 1.68
CA ALA A 42 6.32 5.68 2.49
C ALA A 42 6.57 6.82 3.49
N LEU A 43 6.51 6.51 4.79
CA LEU A 43 6.79 7.49 5.85
C LEU A 43 8.30 7.62 6.13
N ARG A 44 9.07 6.57 5.82
CA ARG A 44 10.53 6.54 5.91
C ARG A 44 11.08 5.56 4.88
N GLY A 45 12.24 5.85 4.31
CA GLY A 45 12.88 5.00 3.32
C GLY A 45 12.14 5.05 1.98
N HIS A 46 11.89 3.88 1.40
CA HIS A 46 11.15 3.72 0.16
C HIS A 46 10.42 2.38 0.14
N ALA A 47 9.51 2.24 -0.81
CA ALA A 47 8.87 0.98 -1.14
C ALA A 47 8.62 0.90 -2.63
N TRP A 48 8.58 -0.31 -3.17
CA TRP A 48 8.15 -0.57 -4.54
C TRP A 48 6.71 -1.03 -4.55
N ILE A 49 5.92 -0.48 -5.46
CA ILE A 49 4.60 -1.00 -5.84
C ILE A 49 4.80 -1.82 -7.11
N VAL A 50 4.58 -3.13 -7.02
CA VAL A 50 4.79 -4.08 -8.11
C VAL A 50 3.42 -4.63 -8.53
N PRO A 51 2.83 -4.11 -9.61
CA PRO A 51 1.59 -4.67 -10.17
C PRO A 51 1.88 -6.00 -10.87
N ASP A 52 0.85 -6.85 -11.01
CA ASP A 52 0.97 -8.10 -11.79
C ASP A 52 1.24 -7.84 -13.28
N VAL A 53 0.80 -6.69 -13.77
CA VAL A 53 1.00 -6.25 -15.16
C VAL A 53 1.39 -4.79 -15.15
N GLY A 54 2.51 -4.47 -15.78
CA GLY A 54 3.08 -3.13 -15.85
C GLY A 54 4.44 -3.07 -15.18
N GLU A 55 5.00 -1.87 -15.14
CA GLU A 55 6.31 -1.63 -14.54
C GLU A 55 6.18 -1.38 -13.03
N PRO A 56 7.12 -1.88 -12.22
CA PRO A 56 7.25 -1.49 -10.82
C PRO A 56 7.39 0.02 -10.66
N VAL A 57 6.71 0.59 -9.67
CA VAL A 57 6.77 2.01 -9.36
C VAL A 57 7.45 2.21 -8.02
N LEU A 58 8.51 3.01 -8.00
CA LEU A 58 9.20 3.40 -6.76
C LEU A 58 8.42 4.51 -6.05
N MET A 59 8.00 4.23 -4.83
CA MET A 59 7.41 5.20 -3.90
C MET A 59 8.47 5.64 -2.89
N ARG A 60 8.91 6.90 -2.97
CA ARG A 60 9.86 7.50 -2.03
C ARG A 60 9.14 8.07 -0.82
N THR A 61 9.91 8.43 0.21
CA THR A 61 9.37 9.11 1.39
C THR A 61 8.64 10.39 0.97
N GLY A 62 7.39 10.54 1.42
CA GLY A 62 6.53 11.69 1.13
C GLY A 62 5.69 11.57 -0.15
N ASP A 63 5.94 10.57 -0.99
CA ASP A 63 5.08 10.27 -2.14
C ASP A 63 3.74 9.69 -1.65
N VAL A 64 2.67 9.95 -2.42
CA VAL A 64 1.38 9.29 -2.26
C VAL A 64 1.07 8.54 -3.55
N THR A 65 0.97 7.22 -3.45
CA THR A 65 0.58 6.37 -4.58
C THR A 65 -0.91 6.06 -4.51
N ILE A 66 -1.58 6.18 -5.65
CA ILE A 66 -2.96 5.75 -5.85
C ILE A 66 -2.94 4.46 -6.65
N ILE A 67 -3.44 3.38 -6.06
CA ILE A 67 -3.53 2.07 -6.71
C ILE A 67 -4.99 1.78 -7.03
N LYS A 68 -5.28 1.53 -8.31
CA LYS A 68 -6.61 1.14 -8.77
C LYS A 68 -6.74 -0.38 -8.72
N GLY A 69 -7.63 -0.88 -7.88
CA GLY A 69 -7.93 -2.31 -7.80
C GLY A 69 -9.03 -2.75 -8.78
N PRO A 70 -9.68 -3.91 -8.54
CA PRO A 70 -9.47 -4.85 -7.42
C PRO A 70 -8.31 -5.83 -7.65
N LYS A 71 -7.52 -5.63 -8.72
CA LYS A 71 -6.40 -6.51 -9.03
C LYS A 71 -5.36 -6.46 -7.91
N PRO A 72 -4.86 -7.63 -7.45
CA PRO A 72 -3.84 -7.65 -6.42
C PRO A 72 -2.52 -7.03 -6.91
N TYR A 73 -1.73 -6.53 -5.97
CA TYR A 73 -0.42 -5.94 -6.22
C TYR A 73 0.52 -6.24 -5.04
N THR A 74 1.82 -6.13 -5.26
CA THR A 74 2.82 -6.36 -4.22
C THR A 74 3.43 -5.04 -3.78
N ILE A 75 3.68 -4.89 -2.48
CA ILE A 75 4.48 -3.81 -1.90
C ILE A 75 5.72 -4.43 -1.26
N GLY A 76 6.91 -3.96 -1.59
CA GLY A 76 8.16 -4.56 -1.09
C GLY A 76 9.34 -3.60 -1.00
N ASP A 77 10.44 -4.07 -0.40
CA ASP A 77 11.72 -3.36 -0.36
C ASP A 77 12.43 -3.34 -1.72
N ASP A 78 12.31 -4.42 -2.50
CA ASP A 78 12.86 -4.57 -3.86
C ASP A 78 11.83 -5.28 -4.77
N PRO A 79 11.71 -4.92 -6.07
CA PRO A 79 10.77 -5.57 -6.97
C PRO A 79 10.98 -7.08 -7.16
N ALA A 80 12.20 -7.57 -6.90
CA ALA A 80 12.54 -8.98 -6.99
C ALA A 80 12.32 -9.75 -5.68
N THR A 81 12.03 -9.08 -4.55
CA THR A 81 11.75 -9.77 -3.28
C THR A 81 10.40 -10.50 -3.36
N PRO A 82 10.37 -11.84 -3.27
CA PRO A 82 9.11 -12.58 -3.34
C PRO A 82 8.23 -12.28 -2.11
N PRO A 83 6.90 -12.18 -2.27
CA PRO A 83 6.00 -11.89 -1.15
C PRO A 83 5.93 -13.04 -0.15
N GLU A 84 6.13 -12.73 1.13
CA GLU A 84 6.02 -13.70 2.24
C GLU A 84 4.69 -13.59 2.99
N VAL A 85 4.06 -12.41 2.95
CA VAL A 85 2.78 -12.14 3.62
C VAL A 85 1.72 -11.82 2.58
N ILE A 86 0.54 -12.43 2.71
CA ILE A 86 -0.62 -12.14 1.86
C ILE A 86 -1.69 -11.46 2.72
N VAL A 87 -2.02 -10.22 2.38
CA VAL A 87 -3.17 -9.48 2.94
C VAL A 87 -4.41 -9.89 2.16
N LYS A 88 -5.39 -10.47 2.84
CA LYS A 88 -6.66 -10.95 2.27
C LYS A 88 -7.79 -9.95 2.53
N PRO A 89 -8.96 -10.11 1.90
CA PRO A 89 -10.12 -9.29 2.22
C PRO A 89 -10.49 -9.46 3.71
N GLY A 90 -10.89 -8.36 4.34
CA GLY A 90 -11.34 -8.31 5.73
C GLY A 90 -12.79 -8.72 5.92
#